data_AF-A0A9E1UP62-F1
#
_entry.id   AF-A0A9E1UP62-F1
#
_cell.length_a   1.000
_cell.length_b   1.000
_cell.length_c   1.000
_cell.angle_alpha   90.00
_cell.angle_beta   90.00
_cell.angle_gamma   90.00
#
_symmetry.space_group_name_H-M   'P 1'
#
loop_
_entity.id
_entity.type
_entity.pdbx_description
1 polymer ?
#
loop_
_entity_poly.entity_id
_entity_poly.type
_entity_poly.pdbx_seq_one_letter_code
_entity_poly.pdbx_strand_id
1 'polypeptide(L)'
;IGDFVQMRAWLLGHLMWNPDLDENALIDEFLKGYYGPAAPHLRRYLDFREDAVAKAGTFLRCYMPSTSSWLSSEQMVEVSALYAKAEQAVADQPALAARVRRERLALDHAWLQRWHSLKRQAKMSGKPFVGPADPKALCDELVALGKRYNASSYREGGQFSGYMARFQARFGPPPEVPEICRNLPEDAWVDVQDGEFRLHGEGRWVTGVADPKASDGRAVRMPGNHSQWATQWPVGEGIVGDAKWHVYASVRYEGDATEGLAVDLGVYDTEARKGRVQRHINVPELVDGEYHLIDLGTHALTERCYTWIAPPNRTEGVKAVYIDRIFLIREK
;
A
#
# COMPACT_ATOMS: atom_id res chain seq x y z
N ILE A 1 -17.12 7.72 -0.96
CA ILE A 1 -17.02 6.70 -2.03
C ILE A 1 -16.93 5.35 -1.36
N GLY A 2 -17.62 4.34 -1.90
CA GLY A 2 -17.61 2.98 -1.39
C GLY A 2 -18.22 2.05 -2.43
N ASP A 3 -18.04 0.75 -2.22
CA ASP A 3 -18.52 -0.30 -3.11
C ASP A 3 -20.06 -0.40 -3.05
N PHE A 4 -20.73 -0.21 -4.20
CA PHE A 4 -22.18 -0.37 -4.41
C PHE A 4 -23.08 0.35 -3.40
N VAL A 5 -22.67 1.56 -2.96
CA VAL A 5 -23.36 2.32 -1.89
C VAL A 5 -24.84 2.56 -2.18
N GLN A 6 -25.24 2.92 -3.41
CA GLN A 6 -26.66 3.16 -3.73
C GLN A 6 -27.46 1.86 -3.74
N MET A 7 -26.89 0.77 -4.26
CA MET A 7 -27.55 -0.53 -4.24
C MET A 7 -27.78 -0.97 -2.78
N ARG A 8 -26.76 -0.84 -1.93
CA ARG A 8 -26.87 -1.19 -0.50
C ARG A 8 -27.90 -0.33 0.22
N ALA A 9 -27.92 0.98 -0.04
CA ALA A 9 -28.93 1.88 0.54
C ALA A 9 -30.35 1.52 0.07
N TRP A 10 -30.52 1.21 -1.22
CA TRP A 10 -31.81 0.82 -1.78
C TRP A 10 -32.29 -0.53 -1.23
N LEU A 11 -31.41 -1.54 -1.20
CA LEU A 11 -31.69 -2.87 -0.67
C LEU A 11 -32.09 -2.79 0.81
N LEU A 12 -31.28 -2.11 1.63
CA LEU A 12 -31.56 -1.95 3.06
C LEU A 12 -32.87 -1.19 3.29
N GLY A 13 -33.17 -0.18 2.47
CA GLY A 13 -34.45 0.55 2.55
C GLY A 13 -35.66 -0.35 2.34
N HIS A 14 -35.59 -1.27 1.36
CA HIS A 14 -36.68 -2.23 1.10
C HIS A 14 -36.80 -3.27 2.24
N LEU A 15 -35.68 -3.83 2.70
CA LEU A 15 -35.67 -4.84 3.76
C LEU A 15 -36.05 -4.27 5.13
N MET A 16 -35.78 -2.99 5.39
CA MET A 16 -36.26 -2.31 6.60
C MET A 16 -37.78 -2.15 6.61
N TRP A 17 -38.40 -2.01 5.43
CA TRP A 17 -39.85 -1.92 5.31
C TRP A 17 -40.51 -3.30 5.36
N ASN A 18 -39.93 -4.28 4.67
CA ASN A 18 -40.37 -5.66 4.67
C ASN A 18 -39.18 -6.63 4.66
N PRO A 19 -38.85 -7.27 5.81
CA PRO A 19 -37.72 -8.18 5.90
C PRO A 19 -37.95 -9.53 5.20
N ASP A 20 -39.18 -9.84 4.78
CA ASP A 20 -39.51 -11.09 4.07
C ASP A 20 -39.25 -11.02 2.55
N LEU A 21 -38.79 -9.88 2.04
CA LEU A 21 -38.44 -9.72 0.62
C LEU A 21 -37.17 -10.51 0.28
N ASP A 22 -37.13 -11.07 -0.92
CA ASP A 22 -35.95 -11.77 -1.45
C ASP A 22 -34.84 -10.76 -1.78
N GLU A 23 -33.75 -10.83 -1.02
CA GLU A 23 -32.57 -9.98 -1.19
C GLU A 23 -31.94 -10.09 -2.60
N ASN A 24 -31.92 -11.28 -3.19
CA ASN A 24 -31.29 -11.53 -4.47
C ASN A 24 -32.14 -10.97 -5.62
N ALA A 25 -33.46 -11.11 -5.51
CA ALA A 25 -34.39 -10.50 -6.45
C ALA A 25 -34.27 -8.97 -6.43
N LEU A 26 -34.17 -8.38 -5.23
CA LEU A 26 -33.96 -6.95 -5.04
C LEU A 26 -32.62 -6.48 -5.66
N ILE A 27 -31.52 -7.19 -5.37
CA ILE A 27 -30.21 -6.88 -5.97
C ILE A 27 -30.30 -6.91 -7.50
N ASP A 28 -30.88 -7.95 -8.09
CA ASP A 28 -31.03 -8.05 -9.54
C ASP A 28 -31.89 -6.94 -10.14
N GLU A 29 -32.99 -6.59 -9.48
CA GLU A 29 -33.84 -5.48 -9.90
C GLU A 29 -33.05 -4.16 -9.92
N PHE A 30 -32.34 -3.85 -8.83
CA PHE A 30 -31.52 -2.65 -8.76
C PHE A 30 -30.45 -2.64 -9.83
N LEU A 31 -29.73 -3.76 -10.01
CA LEU A 31 -28.63 -3.83 -10.96
C LEU A 31 -29.13 -3.58 -12.39
N LYS A 32 -30.24 -4.22 -12.78
CA LYS A 32 -30.87 -4.05 -14.09
C LYS A 32 -31.36 -2.61 -14.30
N GLY A 33 -32.06 -2.04 -13.33
CA GLY A 33 -32.61 -0.69 -13.43
C GLY A 33 -31.56 0.42 -13.39
N TYR A 34 -30.53 0.27 -12.56
CA TYR A 34 -29.55 1.33 -12.30
C TYR A 34 -28.31 1.24 -13.20
N TYR A 35 -27.87 0.05 -13.60
CA TYR A 35 -26.69 -0.14 -14.46
C TYR A 35 -27.01 -0.68 -15.86
N GLY A 36 -28.26 -1.05 -16.15
CA GLY A 36 -28.69 -1.46 -17.49
C GLY A 36 -27.89 -2.66 -18.02
N PRO A 37 -27.35 -2.61 -19.24
CA PRO A 37 -26.59 -3.73 -19.84
C PRO A 37 -25.36 -4.20 -19.04
N ALA A 38 -24.82 -3.38 -18.12
CA ALA A 38 -23.71 -3.79 -17.25
C ALA A 38 -24.14 -4.71 -16.09
N ALA A 39 -25.46 -4.79 -15.80
CA ALA A 39 -26.01 -5.55 -14.69
C ALA A 39 -25.48 -6.99 -14.54
N PRO A 40 -25.47 -7.86 -15.58
CA PRO A 40 -24.99 -9.23 -15.43
C PRO A 40 -23.51 -9.33 -15.04
N HIS A 41 -22.68 -8.39 -15.51
CA HIS A 41 -21.25 -8.36 -15.18
C HIS A 41 -20.99 -7.88 -13.76
N LEU A 42 -21.75 -6.88 -13.31
CA LEU A 42 -21.68 -6.39 -11.94
C LEU A 42 -22.25 -7.41 -10.94
N ARG A 43 -23.32 -8.12 -11.30
CA ARG A 43 -23.86 -9.24 -10.50
C ARG A 43 -22.79 -10.30 -10.30
N ARG A 44 -22.11 -10.70 -11.37
CA ARG A 44 -21.03 -11.68 -11.30
C ARG A 44 -19.86 -11.20 -10.42
N TYR A 45 -19.56 -9.90 -10.41
CA TYR A 45 -18.56 -9.33 -9.49
C TYR A 45 -18.98 -9.46 -8.03
N LEU A 46 -20.26 -9.22 -7.70
CA LEU A 46 -20.77 -9.37 -6.33
C LEU A 46 -20.63 -10.82 -5.87
N ASP A 47 -21.13 -11.77 -6.67
CA ASP A 47 -21.04 -13.21 -6.36
C ASP A 47 -19.57 -13.64 -6.21
N PHE A 48 -18.70 -13.21 -7.14
CA PHE A 48 -17.28 -13.53 -7.10
C PHE A 48 -16.61 -13.10 -5.79
N ARG A 49 -16.91 -11.90 -5.30
CA ARG A 49 -16.27 -11.38 -4.09
C ARG A 49 -16.68 -12.20 -2.87
N GLU A 50 -17.95 -12.57 -2.78
CA GLU A 50 -18.47 -13.40 -1.69
C GLU A 50 -17.82 -14.79 -1.71
N ASP A 51 -17.75 -15.41 -2.89
CA ASP A 51 -17.06 -16.68 -3.10
C ASP A 51 -15.57 -16.60 -2.75
N ALA A 52 -14.88 -15.53 -3.14
CA ALA A 52 -13.46 -15.33 -2.88
C ALA A 52 -13.16 -15.26 -1.38
N VAL A 53 -13.96 -14.50 -0.63
CA VAL A 53 -13.81 -14.39 0.83
C VAL A 53 -14.13 -15.72 1.52
N ALA A 54 -15.23 -16.37 1.13
CA ALA A 54 -15.66 -17.65 1.69
C ALA A 54 -14.61 -18.75 1.45
N LYS A 55 -14.11 -18.86 0.22
CA LYS A 55 -13.06 -19.83 -0.16
C LYS A 55 -11.74 -19.59 0.57
N ALA A 56 -11.37 -18.33 0.78
CA ALA A 56 -10.16 -17.98 1.51
C ALA A 56 -10.28 -18.22 3.03
N GLY A 57 -11.49 -18.46 3.56
CA GLY A 57 -11.73 -18.58 5.00
C GLY A 57 -11.34 -17.31 5.77
N THR A 58 -11.31 -16.16 5.11
CA THR A 58 -10.88 -14.90 5.72
C THR A 58 -11.99 -14.36 6.61
N PHE A 59 -11.66 -14.10 7.88
CA PHE A 59 -12.53 -13.33 8.76
C PHE A 59 -12.34 -11.82 8.52
N LEU A 60 -13.32 -11.17 7.89
CA LEU A 60 -13.32 -9.73 7.62
C LEU A 60 -13.56 -8.93 8.91
N ARG A 61 -12.59 -8.10 9.29
CA ARG A 61 -12.66 -7.20 10.46
C ARG A 61 -13.05 -5.78 10.03
N CYS A 62 -13.41 -4.94 11.00
CA CYS A 62 -13.69 -3.51 10.76
C CYS A 62 -12.52 -2.76 10.11
N TYR A 63 -11.29 -3.18 10.43
CA TYR A 63 -10.08 -2.63 9.82
C TYR A 63 -9.25 -3.78 9.26
N MET A 64 -9.04 -3.74 7.95
CA MET A 64 -8.15 -4.65 7.22
C MET A 64 -7.03 -3.82 6.59
N PRO A 65 -5.77 -4.27 6.66
CA PRO A 65 -4.66 -3.52 6.09
C PRO A 65 -4.59 -3.61 4.57
N SER A 66 -5.20 -4.62 3.95
CA SER A 66 -5.25 -4.85 2.49
C SER A 66 -6.30 -5.93 2.16
N THR A 67 -6.49 -6.20 0.87
CA THR A 67 -7.29 -7.31 0.34
C THR A 67 -6.49 -8.62 0.16
N SER A 68 -5.21 -8.66 0.55
CA SER A 68 -4.32 -9.78 0.19
C SER A 68 -4.71 -11.12 0.80
N SER A 69 -5.44 -11.13 1.93
CA SER A 69 -5.85 -12.38 2.58
C SER A 69 -6.93 -13.16 1.82
N TRP A 70 -7.67 -12.50 0.92
CA TRP A 70 -8.83 -13.10 0.25
C TRP A 70 -8.89 -12.84 -1.26
N LEU A 71 -8.07 -11.92 -1.78
CA LEU A 71 -8.04 -11.57 -3.19
C LEU A 71 -6.63 -11.78 -3.75
N SER A 72 -6.36 -12.93 -4.36
CA SER A 72 -5.06 -13.24 -4.98
C SER A 72 -4.77 -12.39 -6.22
N SER A 73 -3.53 -12.43 -6.72
CA SER A 73 -3.13 -11.74 -7.94
C SER A 73 -3.97 -12.15 -9.16
N GLU A 74 -4.23 -13.45 -9.29
CA GLU A 74 -5.03 -14.04 -10.35
C GLU A 74 -6.51 -13.61 -10.26
N GLN A 75 -7.03 -13.55 -9.04
CA GLN A 75 -8.40 -13.07 -8.77
C GLN A 75 -8.57 -11.57 -9.05
N MET A 76 -7.55 -10.75 -8.78
CA MET A 76 -7.55 -9.32 -9.16
C MET A 76 -7.70 -9.16 -10.68
N VAL A 77 -7.03 -10.01 -11.47
CA VAL A 77 -7.15 -10.02 -12.94
C VAL A 77 -8.56 -10.45 -13.38
N GLU A 78 -9.09 -11.52 -12.80
CA GLU A 78 -10.43 -12.03 -13.13
C GLU A 78 -11.51 -10.97 -12.89
N VAL A 79 -11.48 -10.30 -11.74
CA VAL A 79 -12.42 -9.22 -11.42
C VAL A 79 -12.23 -8.00 -12.29
N SER A 80 -10.99 -7.68 -12.70
CA SER A 80 -10.74 -6.60 -13.66
C SER A 80 -11.40 -6.88 -15.01
N ALA A 81 -11.42 -8.14 -15.45
CA ALA A 81 -12.10 -8.54 -16.67
C ALA A 81 -13.64 -8.43 -16.58
N LEU A 82 -14.24 -8.67 -15.41
CA LEU A 82 -15.67 -8.44 -15.19
C LEU A 82 -16.03 -6.96 -15.33
N TYR A 83 -15.23 -6.06 -14.73
CA TYR A 83 -15.42 -4.62 -14.90
C TYR A 83 -15.20 -4.16 -16.34
N ALA A 84 -14.19 -4.68 -17.05
CA ALA A 84 -13.98 -4.34 -18.46
C ALA A 84 -15.21 -4.69 -19.33
N LYS A 85 -15.84 -5.86 -19.09
CA LYS A 85 -17.09 -6.23 -19.76
C LYS A 85 -18.26 -5.31 -19.39
N ALA A 86 -18.37 -4.96 -18.09
CA ALA A 86 -19.38 -4.03 -17.62
C ALA A 86 -19.26 -2.65 -18.28
N GLU A 87 -18.03 -2.11 -18.36
CA GLU A 87 -17.73 -0.82 -19.00
C GLU A 87 -18.04 -0.86 -20.49
N GLN A 88 -17.65 -1.93 -21.18
CA GLN A 88 -17.93 -2.11 -22.61
C GLN A 88 -19.43 -2.15 -22.90
N ALA A 89 -20.22 -2.83 -22.07
CA ALA A 89 -21.67 -2.97 -22.26
C ALA A 89 -22.44 -1.62 -22.20
N VAL A 90 -21.82 -0.58 -21.60
CA VAL A 90 -22.44 0.74 -21.43
C VAL A 90 -21.61 1.87 -22.04
N ALA A 91 -20.64 1.55 -22.91
CA ALA A 91 -19.70 2.52 -23.48
C ALA A 91 -20.42 3.69 -24.18
N ASP A 92 -21.50 3.40 -24.90
CA ASP A 92 -22.31 4.40 -25.63
C ASP A 92 -23.40 5.05 -24.77
N GLN A 93 -23.42 4.79 -23.46
CA GLN A 93 -24.43 5.27 -22.51
C GLN A 93 -23.76 6.07 -21.37
N PRO A 94 -23.45 7.36 -21.58
CA PRO A 94 -22.59 8.14 -20.67
C PRO A 94 -23.03 8.14 -19.21
N ALA A 95 -24.35 8.16 -18.96
CA ALA A 95 -24.89 8.12 -17.60
C ALA A 95 -24.63 6.77 -16.91
N LEU A 96 -24.76 5.66 -17.64
CA LEU A 96 -24.48 4.32 -17.11
C LEU A 96 -22.98 4.06 -17.00
N ALA A 97 -22.19 4.48 -18.00
CA ALA A 97 -20.73 4.42 -17.97
C ALA A 97 -20.16 5.13 -16.73
N ALA A 98 -20.67 6.32 -16.40
CA ALA A 98 -20.26 7.04 -15.19
C ALA A 98 -20.59 6.29 -13.89
N ARG A 99 -21.69 5.52 -13.85
CA ARG A 99 -22.07 4.70 -12.70
C ARG A 99 -21.13 3.50 -12.57
N VAL A 100 -20.89 2.77 -13.66
CA VAL A 100 -19.98 1.61 -13.68
C VAL A 100 -18.55 2.03 -13.30
N ARG A 101 -18.04 3.12 -13.89
CA ARG A 101 -16.72 3.67 -13.57
C ARG A 101 -16.59 3.98 -12.08
N ARG A 102 -17.65 4.48 -11.45
CA ARG A 102 -17.65 4.77 -10.01
C ARG A 102 -17.54 3.51 -9.17
N GLU A 103 -18.24 2.44 -9.51
CA GLU A 103 -18.14 1.18 -8.74
C GLU A 103 -16.76 0.55 -8.86
N ARG A 104 -16.08 0.70 -10.00
CA ARG A 104 -14.71 0.20 -10.20
C ARG A 104 -13.68 0.82 -9.26
N LEU A 105 -13.95 2.00 -8.69
CA LEU A 105 -13.01 2.71 -7.80
C LEU A 105 -12.52 1.85 -6.63
N ALA A 106 -13.35 0.93 -6.10
CA ALA A 106 -12.95 0.03 -5.03
C ALA A 106 -11.85 -0.95 -5.49
N LEU A 107 -11.98 -1.48 -6.71
CA LEU A 107 -10.98 -2.35 -7.31
C LEU A 107 -9.70 -1.59 -7.68
N ASP A 108 -9.84 -0.39 -8.25
CA ASP A 108 -8.68 0.44 -8.61
C ASP A 108 -7.86 0.81 -7.36
N HIS A 109 -8.54 1.14 -6.26
CA HIS A 109 -7.89 1.37 -4.98
C HIS A 109 -7.14 0.14 -4.47
N ALA A 110 -7.75 -1.05 -4.56
CA ALA A 110 -7.10 -2.31 -4.20
C ALA A 110 -5.86 -2.60 -5.08
N TRP A 111 -5.94 -2.31 -6.38
CA TRP A 111 -4.80 -2.40 -7.29
C TRP A 111 -3.67 -1.46 -6.87
N LEU A 112 -3.96 -0.18 -6.67
CA LEU A 112 -2.94 0.81 -6.27
C LEU A 112 -2.31 0.48 -4.92
N GLN A 113 -3.10 -0.05 -3.97
CA GLN A 113 -2.61 -0.41 -2.64
C GLN A 113 -1.56 -1.51 -2.70
N ARG A 114 -1.72 -2.45 -3.64
CA ARG A 114 -0.95 -3.69 -3.77
C ARG A 114 -0.09 -3.74 -5.04
N TRP A 115 0.01 -2.65 -5.80
CA TRP A 115 0.66 -2.65 -7.11
C TRP A 115 2.12 -3.11 -7.02
N HIS A 116 2.88 -2.52 -6.09
CA HIS A 116 4.29 -2.87 -5.88
C HIS A 116 4.46 -4.31 -5.36
N SER A 117 3.63 -4.76 -4.41
CA SER A 117 3.71 -6.12 -3.88
C SER A 117 3.37 -7.16 -4.94
N LEU A 118 2.30 -6.96 -5.71
CA LEU A 118 1.89 -7.86 -6.78
C LEU A 118 2.88 -7.86 -7.96
N LYS A 119 3.46 -6.71 -8.30
CA LYS A 119 4.51 -6.62 -9.32
C LYS A 119 5.77 -7.37 -8.89
N ARG A 120 6.19 -7.23 -7.63
CA ARG A 120 7.30 -8.00 -7.06
C ARG A 120 6.98 -9.49 -7.03
N GLN A 121 5.79 -9.87 -6.58
CA GLN A 121 5.34 -11.27 -6.56
C GLN A 121 5.40 -11.90 -7.96
N ALA A 122 4.85 -11.23 -8.98
CA ALA A 122 4.88 -11.71 -10.36
C ALA A 122 6.33 -11.90 -10.85
N LYS A 123 7.18 -10.90 -10.62
CA LYS A 123 8.61 -10.94 -10.96
C LYS A 123 9.34 -12.11 -10.30
N MET A 124 9.19 -12.27 -8.98
CA MET A 124 9.82 -13.37 -8.22
C MET A 124 9.31 -14.76 -8.62
N SER A 125 8.07 -14.83 -9.12
CA SER A 125 7.46 -16.07 -9.61
C SER A 125 7.79 -16.37 -11.07
N GLY A 126 8.55 -15.51 -11.76
CA GLY A 126 8.77 -15.61 -13.21
C GLY A 126 7.50 -15.46 -14.05
N LYS A 127 6.44 -14.86 -13.50
CA LYS A 127 5.16 -14.63 -14.19
C LYS A 127 5.09 -13.19 -14.70
N PRO A 128 4.41 -12.94 -15.84
CA PRO A 128 4.13 -11.57 -16.26
C PRO A 128 3.20 -10.89 -15.26
N PHE A 129 3.49 -9.63 -14.94
CA PHE A 129 2.59 -8.82 -14.12
C PHE A 129 1.44 -8.28 -14.97
N VAL A 130 0.21 -8.64 -14.61
CA VAL A 130 -1.02 -8.24 -15.32
C VAL A 130 -1.84 -7.28 -14.45
N GLY A 131 -1.24 -6.15 -14.10
CA GLY A 131 -1.91 -5.06 -13.38
C GLY A 131 -2.02 -3.79 -14.23
N PRO A 132 -2.51 -2.67 -13.63
CA PRO A 132 -2.52 -1.38 -14.30
C PRO A 132 -1.13 -1.00 -14.82
N ALA A 133 -1.03 -0.74 -16.13
CA ALA A 133 0.23 -0.41 -16.79
C ALA A 133 0.77 0.96 -16.35
N ASP A 134 -0.13 1.92 -16.14
CA ASP A 134 0.17 3.25 -15.62
C ASP A 134 -0.54 3.46 -14.27
N PRO A 135 0.07 3.00 -13.15
CA PRO A 135 -0.52 3.19 -11.82
C PRO A 135 -0.56 4.67 -11.42
N LYS A 136 0.30 5.51 -12.00
CA LYS A 136 0.31 6.94 -11.71
C LYS A 136 -0.93 7.60 -12.30
N ALA A 137 -1.24 7.35 -13.57
CA ALA A 137 -2.46 7.85 -14.20
C ALA A 137 -3.72 7.35 -13.49
N LEU A 138 -3.74 6.06 -13.11
CA LEU A 138 -4.86 5.49 -12.34
C LEU A 138 -5.02 6.18 -10.97
N CYS A 139 -3.92 6.47 -10.29
CA CYS A 139 -3.93 7.21 -9.04
C CYS A 139 -4.46 8.63 -9.23
N ASP A 140 -3.96 9.36 -10.24
CA ASP A 140 -4.36 10.73 -10.55
C ASP A 140 -5.86 10.79 -10.91
N GLU A 141 -6.38 9.79 -11.63
CA GLU A 141 -7.82 9.65 -11.90
C GLU A 141 -8.62 9.39 -10.61
N LEU A 142 -8.13 8.51 -9.73
CA LEU A 142 -8.80 8.22 -8.45
C LEU A 142 -8.87 9.47 -7.56
N VAL A 143 -7.85 10.35 -7.58
CA VAL A 143 -7.90 11.66 -6.93
C VAL A 143 -8.99 12.54 -7.55
N ALA A 144 -9.05 12.62 -8.88
CA ALA A 144 -10.03 13.44 -9.59
C ALA A 144 -11.47 12.97 -9.32
N LEU A 145 -11.72 11.65 -9.37
CA LEU A 145 -13.01 11.06 -9.04
C LEU A 145 -13.34 11.21 -7.55
N GLY A 146 -12.33 11.09 -6.68
CA GLY A 146 -12.40 11.44 -5.26
C GLY A 146 -13.00 12.82 -5.02
N LYS A 147 -12.45 13.84 -5.68
CA LYS A 147 -12.94 15.22 -5.63
C LYS A 147 -14.34 15.35 -6.22
N ARG A 148 -14.59 14.76 -7.39
CA ARG A 148 -15.90 14.79 -8.08
C ARG A 148 -17.04 14.25 -7.20
N TYR A 149 -16.76 13.21 -6.40
CA TYR A 149 -17.75 12.60 -5.50
C TYR A 149 -17.61 13.06 -4.05
N ASN A 150 -16.94 14.20 -3.79
CA ASN A 150 -16.80 14.83 -2.48
C ASN A 150 -16.26 13.87 -1.39
N ALA A 151 -15.27 13.03 -1.73
CA ALA A 151 -14.60 12.18 -0.76
C ALA A 151 -13.74 13.03 0.19
N SER A 152 -14.15 13.14 1.45
CA SER A 152 -13.43 13.90 2.48
C SER A 152 -12.53 13.03 3.35
N SER A 153 -12.91 11.76 3.57
CA SER A 153 -12.24 10.83 4.47
C SER A 153 -11.99 9.48 3.80
N TYR A 154 -10.91 8.79 4.18
CA TYR A 154 -10.61 7.42 3.74
C TYR A 154 -10.73 6.39 4.86
N ARG A 155 -10.69 6.85 6.11
CA ARG A 155 -10.95 6.06 7.33
C ARG A 155 -11.43 6.98 8.43
N GLU A 156 -11.84 6.40 9.56
CA GLU A 156 -12.15 7.15 10.78
C GLU A 156 -10.97 8.05 11.20
N GLY A 157 -11.21 9.35 11.27
CA GLY A 157 -10.19 10.37 11.59
C GLY A 157 -9.15 10.63 10.49
N GLY A 158 -9.22 9.97 9.33
CA GLY A 158 -8.24 10.07 8.26
C GLY A 158 -8.74 10.85 7.04
N GLN A 159 -8.06 11.96 6.70
CA GLN A 159 -8.40 12.78 5.53
C GLN A 159 -8.04 12.10 4.21
N PHE A 160 -8.98 12.11 3.26
CA PHE A 160 -8.81 11.51 1.93
C PHE A 160 -7.67 12.17 1.13
N SER A 161 -7.55 13.50 1.18
CA SER A 161 -6.52 14.26 0.47
C SER A 161 -5.10 13.86 0.88
N GLY A 162 -4.82 13.76 2.18
CA GLY A 162 -3.52 13.32 2.69
C GLY A 162 -3.20 11.89 2.28
N TYR A 163 -4.18 10.98 2.36
CA TYR A 163 -4.03 9.61 1.90
C TYR A 163 -3.72 9.51 0.40
N MET A 164 -4.37 10.32 -0.42
CA MET A 164 -4.12 10.38 -1.86
C MET A 164 -2.78 10.98 -2.23
N ALA A 165 -2.32 12.01 -1.51
CA ALA A 165 -0.97 12.55 -1.70
C ALA A 165 0.11 11.47 -1.47
N ARG A 166 -0.10 10.57 -0.49
CA ARG A 166 0.78 9.42 -0.26
C ARG A 166 0.74 8.40 -1.38
N PHE A 167 -0.44 8.11 -1.92
CA PHE A 167 -0.59 7.21 -3.06
C PHE A 167 0.11 7.77 -4.30
N GLN A 168 0.02 9.07 -4.55
CA GLN A 168 0.74 9.71 -5.65
C GLN A 168 2.26 9.64 -5.45
N ALA A 169 2.74 9.80 -4.21
CA ALA A 169 4.16 9.66 -3.87
C ALA A 169 4.70 8.24 -4.16
N ARG A 170 3.90 7.18 -3.97
CA ARG A 170 4.27 5.79 -4.30
C ARG A 170 4.62 5.55 -5.76
N PHE A 171 4.14 6.42 -6.65
CA PHE A 171 4.33 6.33 -8.09
C PHE A 171 5.08 7.56 -8.61
N GLY A 172 6.02 8.06 -7.80
CA GLY A 172 6.96 9.11 -8.15
C GLY A 172 7.96 8.70 -9.25
N PRO A 173 8.95 9.56 -9.54
CA PRO A 173 10.00 9.23 -10.51
C PRO A 173 10.73 7.94 -10.10
N PRO A 174 11.29 7.19 -11.07
CA PRO A 174 12.05 5.99 -10.75
C PRO A 174 13.29 6.36 -9.92
N PRO A 175 13.59 5.64 -8.83
CA PRO A 175 14.74 5.93 -8.00
C PRO A 175 16.04 5.57 -8.71
N GLU A 176 17.14 6.21 -8.30
CA GLU A 176 18.49 5.77 -8.68
C GLU A 176 18.79 4.38 -8.10
N VAL A 177 19.26 3.44 -8.92
CA VAL A 177 19.61 2.08 -8.47
C VAL A 177 20.77 2.12 -7.46
N PRO A 178 20.65 1.49 -6.27
CA PRO A 178 21.75 1.38 -5.31
C PRO A 178 23.01 0.81 -5.97
N GLU A 179 24.18 1.37 -5.66
CA GLU A 179 25.47 0.95 -6.26
C GLU A 179 25.66 -0.57 -6.18
N ILE A 180 25.40 -1.16 -5.01
CA ILE A 180 25.56 -2.60 -4.76
C ILE A 180 24.57 -3.48 -5.52
N CYS A 181 23.51 -2.90 -6.10
CA CYS A 181 22.50 -3.60 -6.89
C CYS A 181 22.68 -3.44 -8.40
N ARG A 182 23.55 -2.54 -8.90
CA ARG A 182 23.63 -2.18 -10.33
C ARG A 182 23.88 -3.34 -11.28
N ASN A 183 24.66 -4.34 -10.84
CA ASN A 183 25.03 -5.50 -11.64
C ASN A 183 24.28 -6.78 -11.23
N LEU A 184 23.27 -6.65 -10.36
CA LEU A 184 22.47 -7.79 -9.94
C LEU A 184 21.33 -8.02 -10.95
N PRO A 185 20.95 -9.29 -11.19
CA PRO A 185 19.71 -9.61 -11.89
C PRO A 185 18.54 -8.88 -11.24
N GLU A 186 17.59 -8.41 -12.04
CA GLU A 186 16.48 -7.61 -11.51
C GLU A 186 15.71 -8.36 -10.40
N ASP A 187 15.56 -9.68 -10.48
CA ASP A 187 14.88 -10.53 -9.51
C ASP A 187 15.72 -10.89 -8.28
N ALA A 188 16.99 -10.48 -8.24
CA ALA A 188 17.89 -10.69 -7.11
C ALA A 188 17.81 -9.58 -6.06
N TRP A 189 17.01 -8.52 -6.27
CA TRP A 189 16.87 -7.44 -5.30
C TRP A 189 15.51 -6.76 -5.35
N VAL A 190 15.18 -6.05 -4.27
CA VAL A 190 13.93 -5.32 -4.07
C VAL A 190 14.26 -3.92 -3.55
N ASP A 191 13.72 -2.89 -4.19
CA ASP A 191 13.77 -1.50 -3.71
C ASP A 191 12.41 -1.10 -3.13
N VAL A 192 12.42 -0.49 -1.94
CA VAL A 192 11.24 -0.03 -1.20
C VAL A 192 11.44 1.44 -0.83
N GLN A 193 10.68 2.30 -1.50
CA GLN A 193 10.78 3.76 -1.37
C GLN A 193 9.84 4.31 -0.29
N ASP A 194 10.00 5.60 0.06
CA ASP A 194 9.27 6.32 1.11
C ASP A 194 7.75 6.09 1.06
N GLY A 195 7.17 6.11 -0.14
CA GLY A 195 5.74 5.92 -0.39
C GLY A 195 5.20 4.55 0.04
N GLU A 196 6.04 3.51 0.08
CA GLU A 196 5.63 2.16 0.47
C GLU A 196 5.57 1.97 2.00
N PHE A 197 6.14 2.90 2.77
CA PHE A 197 6.18 2.79 4.23
C PHE A 197 4.80 2.97 4.88
N ARG A 198 4.59 2.21 5.96
CA ARG A 198 3.55 2.45 6.95
C ARG A 198 4.06 3.46 7.95
N LEU A 199 3.39 4.61 8.00
CA LEU A 199 3.72 5.74 8.86
C LEU A 199 2.81 5.75 10.09
N HIS A 200 3.37 5.37 11.24
CA HIS A 200 2.66 5.37 12.52
C HIS A 200 2.69 6.76 13.16
N GLY A 201 1.50 7.33 13.43
CA GLY A 201 1.36 8.70 13.94
C GLY A 201 1.81 9.76 12.93
N GLU A 202 1.50 9.55 11.65
CA GLU A 202 1.80 10.51 10.58
C GLU A 202 1.33 11.94 10.92
N GLY A 203 2.17 12.92 10.60
CA GLY A 203 1.96 14.34 10.93
C GLY A 203 2.34 14.71 12.37
N ARG A 204 2.57 13.71 13.24
CA ARG A 204 3.04 13.90 14.63
C ARG A 204 4.45 13.35 14.86
N TRP A 205 4.67 12.08 14.49
CA TRP A 205 5.93 11.35 14.71
C TRP A 205 6.70 11.09 13.42
N VAL A 206 6.03 11.19 12.27
CA VAL A 206 6.69 11.00 10.98
C VAL A 206 5.91 11.74 9.90
N THR A 207 6.60 12.29 8.91
CA THR A 207 5.97 12.97 7.77
C THR A 207 6.77 12.69 6.51
N GLY A 208 6.11 12.38 5.40
CA GLY A 208 6.76 12.34 4.09
C GLY A 208 7.13 13.75 3.61
N VAL A 209 8.35 13.93 3.13
CA VAL A 209 8.92 15.22 2.72
C VAL A 209 9.63 15.09 1.37
N ALA A 210 9.77 16.21 0.66
CA ALA A 210 10.73 16.28 -0.43
C ALA A 210 12.14 16.34 0.15
N ASP A 211 13.07 15.60 -0.43
CA ASP A 211 14.48 15.59 -0.05
C ASP A 211 15.32 15.34 -1.30
N PRO A 212 15.96 16.38 -1.88
CA PRO A 212 16.78 16.23 -3.09
C PRO A 212 17.97 15.28 -2.95
N LYS A 213 18.36 14.90 -1.71
CA LYS A 213 19.42 13.92 -1.48
C LYS A 213 18.93 12.47 -1.51
N ALA A 214 17.62 12.26 -1.45
CA ALA A 214 17.02 10.93 -1.48
C ALA A 214 16.91 10.40 -2.92
N SER A 215 16.79 9.08 -3.05
CA SER A 215 16.98 8.37 -4.32
C SER A 215 15.90 8.64 -5.37
N ASP A 216 14.70 8.98 -4.94
CA ASP A 216 13.58 9.43 -5.78
C ASP A 216 13.22 10.91 -5.52
N GLY A 217 14.06 11.64 -4.77
CA GLY A 217 13.81 13.00 -4.32
C GLY A 217 12.83 13.12 -3.14
N ARG A 218 12.51 12.02 -2.45
CA ARG A 218 11.60 11.99 -1.31
C ARG A 218 12.12 11.12 -0.16
N ALA A 219 11.72 11.48 1.05
CA ALA A 219 12.07 10.73 2.25
C ALA A 219 10.96 10.86 3.29
N VAL A 220 11.00 10.02 4.31
CA VAL A 220 10.22 10.25 5.53
C VAL A 220 11.10 10.87 6.61
N ARG A 221 10.60 11.92 7.24
CA ARG A 221 11.27 12.65 8.31
C ARG A 221 10.63 12.33 9.66
N MET A 222 11.45 11.95 10.63
CA MET A 222 11.06 11.77 12.02
C MET A 222 11.80 12.80 12.89
N PRO A 223 11.11 13.61 13.72
CA PRO A 223 11.78 14.48 14.68
C PRO A 223 12.48 13.66 15.77
N GLY A 224 13.57 14.20 16.33
CA GLY A 224 14.35 13.51 17.38
C GLY A 224 13.59 13.24 18.69
N ASN A 225 12.41 13.84 18.88
CA ASN A 225 11.72 14.00 20.17
C ASN A 225 10.77 12.87 20.57
N HIS A 226 10.90 11.67 19.99
CA HIS A 226 10.16 10.48 20.40
C HIS A 226 10.98 9.21 20.13
N SER A 227 10.48 8.07 20.61
CA SER A 227 11.03 6.73 20.37
C SER A 227 10.04 5.76 19.70
N GLN A 228 8.93 6.28 19.18
CA GLN A 228 7.95 5.49 18.45
C GLN A 228 8.57 4.88 17.18
N TRP A 229 8.19 3.64 16.86
CA TRP A 229 8.52 2.96 15.61
C TRP A 229 7.70 3.56 14.46
N ALA A 230 7.97 4.81 14.16
CA ALA A 230 7.13 5.68 13.36
C ALA A 230 7.19 5.33 11.86
N THR A 231 8.35 4.86 11.38
CA THR A 231 8.52 4.35 10.02
C THR A 231 8.61 2.83 10.06
N GLN A 232 7.72 2.16 9.34
CA GLN A 232 7.69 0.71 9.24
C GLN A 232 7.49 0.28 7.79
N TRP A 233 8.08 -0.84 7.39
CA TRP A 233 7.71 -1.48 6.13
C TRP A 233 7.34 -2.95 6.37
N PRO A 234 6.05 -3.33 6.19
CA PRO A 234 5.66 -4.73 6.21
C PRO A 234 6.19 -5.42 4.96
N VAL A 235 6.89 -6.55 5.14
CA VAL A 235 7.39 -7.37 4.01
C VAL A 235 6.22 -7.78 3.10
N GLY A 236 5.11 -8.21 3.72
CA GLY A 236 3.86 -8.54 3.02
C GLY A 236 4.03 -9.64 1.97
N GLU A 237 3.13 -9.66 0.98
CA GLU A 237 3.04 -10.69 -0.07
C GLU A 237 4.07 -10.52 -1.21
N GLY A 238 4.89 -9.46 -1.18
CA GLY A 238 5.77 -9.10 -2.28
C GLY A 238 7.09 -9.87 -2.32
N ILE A 239 7.39 -10.64 -1.27
CA ILE A 239 8.59 -11.48 -1.15
C ILE A 239 8.11 -12.92 -0.96
N VAL A 240 8.57 -13.83 -1.82
CA VAL A 240 8.07 -15.21 -1.91
C VAL A 240 9.20 -16.21 -1.74
N GLY A 241 8.90 -17.34 -1.10
CA GLY A 241 9.78 -18.51 -0.98
C GLY A 241 10.75 -18.46 0.20
N ASP A 242 11.56 -19.50 0.33
CA ASP A 242 12.47 -19.72 1.48
C ASP A 242 13.81 -18.96 1.35
N ALA A 243 13.85 -17.95 0.48
CA ALA A 243 15.06 -17.18 0.24
C ALA A 243 15.44 -16.33 1.46
N LYS A 244 16.75 -16.24 1.69
CA LYS A 244 17.31 -15.29 2.63
C LYS A 244 17.55 -13.95 1.94
N TRP A 245 17.24 -12.88 2.65
CA TRP A 245 17.35 -11.52 2.17
C TRP A 245 18.27 -10.71 3.06
N HIS A 246 19.33 -10.16 2.48
CA HIS A 246 20.17 -9.16 3.11
C HIS A 246 19.45 -7.81 3.05
N VAL A 247 19.16 -7.22 4.21
CA VAL A 247 18.35 -6.00 4.32
C VAL A 247 19.24 -4.79 4.59
N TYR A 248 19.00 -3.71 3.87
CA TYR A 248 19.66 -2.42 4.09
C TYR A 248 18.64 -1.29 4.23
N ALA A 249 18.99 -0.25 4.99
CA ALA A 249 18.22 0.99 5.12
C ALA A 249 19.11 2.21 4.81
N SER A 250 18.59 3.14 4.01
CA SER A 250 19.25 4.41 3.68
C SER A 250 18.80 5.48 4.68
N VAL A 251 19.72 5.94 5.54
CA VAL A 251 19.42 6.80 6.69
C VAL A 251 20.28 8.06 6.68
N ARG A 252 19.65 9.21 6.90
CA ARG A 252 20.33 10.50 7.03
C ARG A 252 19.96 11.18 8.34
N TYR A 253 20.94 11.80 8.97
CA TYR A 253 20.78 12.55 10.22
C TYR A 253 20.79 14.06 9.96
N GLU A 254 20.02 14.79 10.75
CA GLU A 254 20.06 16.25 10.82
C GLU A 254 20.10 16.69 12.28
N GLY A 255 21.15 17.45 12.61
CA GLY A 255 21.34 17.96 13.96
C GLY A 255 22.74 18.51 14.16
N ASP A 256 23.01 18.93 15.39
CA ASP A 256 24.26 19.52 15.86
C ASP A 256 24.86 18.74 17.05
N ALA A 257 24.22 17.65 17.49
CA ALA A 257 24.90 16.70 18.38
C ALA A 257 26.17 16.16 17.71
N THR A 258 27.17 15.87 18.52
CA THR A 258 28.42 15.22 18.11
C THR A 258 28.55 13.80 18.62
N GLU A 259 27.67 13.38 19.54
CA GLU A 259 27.72 12.07 20.20
C GLU A 259 26.32 11.54 20.55
N GLY A 260 26.29 10.31 21.05
CA GLY A 260 25.08 9.60 21.46
C GLY A 260 24.29 9.02 20.29
N LEU A 261 23.11 8.48 20.59
CA LEU A 261 22.26 7.78 19.63
C LEU A 261 21.66 8.74 18.59
N ALA A 262 21.72 8.36 17.31
CA ALA A 262 21.04 9.06 16.23
C ALA A 262 19.73 8.38 15.85
N VAL A 263 19.73 7.04 15.73
CA VAL A 263 18.58 6.28 15.25
C VAL A 263 18.69 4.81 15.68
N ASP A 264 17.55 4.23 16.01
CA ASP A 264 17.37 2.78 16.17
C ASP A 264 16.58 2.23 14.99
N LEU A 265 16.99 1.06 14.50
CA LEU A 265 16.28 0.37 13.44
C LEU A 265 16.49 -1.14 13.50
N GLY A 266 15.57 -1.88 12.91
CA GLY A 266 15.65 -3.34 12.93
C GLY A 266 14.59 -4.04 12.09
N VAL A 267 14.59 -5.36 12.23
CA VAL A 267 13.58 -6.26 11.65
C VAL A 267 12.88 -6.99 12.78
N TYR A 268 11.56 -6.99 12.77
CA TYR A 268 10.73 -7.66 13.78
C TYR A 268 9.85 -8.73 13.14
N ASP A 269 9.70 -9.86 13.83
CA ASP A 269 8.84 -10.97 13.44
C ASP A 269 7.62 -11.03 14.36
N THR A 270 6.43 -10.81 13.80
CA THR A 270 5.17 -10.79 14.55
C THR A 270 4.67 -12.18 14.97
N GLU A 271 5.05 -13.22 14.24
CA GLU A 271 4.66 -14.59 14.55
C GLU A 271 5.50 -15.13 15.70
N ALA A 272 6.82 -14.96 15.61
CA ALA A 272 7.75 -15.31 16.69
C ALA A 272 7.75 -14.30 17.85
N ARG A 273 7.11 -13.13 17.69
CA ARG A 273 7.09 -12.01 18.65
C ARG A 273 8.50 -11.57 19.08
N LYS A 274 9.44 -11.53 18.14
CA LYS A 274 10.86 -11.30 18.42
C LYS A 274 11.50 -10.38 17.38
N GLY A 275 12.42 -9.52 17.83
CA GLY A 275 13.35 -8.81 16.95
C GLY A 275 14.36 -9.77 16.32
N ARG A 276 14.40 -9.83 14.99
CA ARG A 276 15.42 -10.58 14.24
C ARG A 276 16.78 -9.88 14.29
N VAL A 277 16.76 -8.55 14.26
CA VAL A 277 17.92 -7.68 14.42
C VAL A 277 17.47 -6.34 14.97
N GLN A 278 18.36 -5.69 15.73
CA GLN A 278 18.27 -4.29 16.11
C GLN A 278 19.67 -3.68 16.02
N ARG A 279 19.76 -2.52 15.39
CA ARG A 279 20.97 -1.72 15.27
C ARG A 279 20.75 -0.37 15.93
N HIS A 280 21.77 0.05 16.66
CA HIS A 280 21.87 1.36 17.30
C HIS A 280 22.93 2.13 16.52
N ILE A 281 22.55 3.19 15.82
CA ILE A 281 23.47 4.00 15.03
C ILE A 281 23.71 5.30 15.78
N ASN A 282 24.98 5.59 16.07
CA ASN A 282 25.36 6.78 16.81
C ASN A 282 25.59 7.96 15.87
N VAL A 283 25.43 9.16 16.42
CA VAL A 283 25.58 10.43 15.70
C VAL A 283 26.90 10.54 14.92
N PRO A 284 28.09 10.18 15.46
CA PRO A 284 29.35 10.24 14.72
C PRO A 284 29.36 9.48 13.39
N GLU A 285 28.49 8.48 13.22
CA GLU A 285 28.37 7.69 11.99
C GLU A 285 27.60 8.43 10.89
N LEU A 286 26.88 9.51 11.20
CA LEU A 286 25.93 10.19 10.30
C LEU A 286 26.07 11.74 10.25
N VAL A 287 27.13 12.32 10.84
CA VAL A 287 27.26 13.79 11.01
C VAL A 287 27.54 14.58 9.74
N ASP A 288 27.86 13.93 8.61
CA ASP A 288 28.16 14.60 7.34
C ASP A 288 26.91 15.14 6.62
N GLY A 289 25.72 14.80 7.11
CA GLY A 289 24.45 15.22 6.54
C GLY A 289 24.14 14.52 5.21
N GLU A 290 24.77 13.39 4.91
CA GLU A 290 24.49 12.53 3.76
C GLU A 290 23.69 11.28 4.15
N TYR A 291 23.19 10.56 3.14
CA TYR A 291 22.55 9.26 3.34
C TYR A 291 23.61 8.17 3.50
N HIS A 292 23.53 7.45 4.62
CA HIS A 292 24.37 6.30 4.92
C HIS A 292 23.58 5.01 4.82
N LEU A 293 24.26 3.99 4.30
CA LEU A 293 23.67 2.67 4.18
C LEU A 293 23.88 1.87 5.46
N ILE A 294 22.78 1.57 6.15
CA ILE A 294 22.80 0.75 7.35
C ILE A 294 22.49 -0.70 7.00
N ASP A 295 23.46 -1.57 7.28
CA ASP A 295 23.35 -3.02 7.12
C ASP A 295 22.56 -3.64 8.29
N LEU A 296 21.42 -4.27 7.99
CA LEU A 296 20.60 -5.01 8.95
C LEU A 296 20.84 -6.52 8.91
N GLY A 297 21.73 -6.99 8.05
CA GLY A 297 22.11 -8.38 7.88
C GLY A 297 21.07 -9.20 7.12
N THR A 298 21.30 -10.52 7.13
CA THR A 298 20.55 -11.48 6.34
C THR A 298 19.48 -12.21 7.14
N HIS A 299 18.26 -12.24 6.60
CA HIS A 299 17.10 -12.82 7.25
C HIS A 299 16.30 -13.72 6.31
N ALA A 300 15.83 -14.86 6.83
CA ALA A 300 14.71 -15.57 6.22
C ALA A 300 13.42 -14.80 6.55
N LEU A 301 13.00 -13.92 5.64
CA LEU A 301 11.84 -13.05 5.84
C LEU A 301 10.54 -13.78 5.49
N THR A 302 9.50 -13.53 6.27
CA THR A 302 8.14 -14.00 6.02
C THR A 302 7.18 -12.82 5.91
N GLU A 303 5.95 -13.03 5.47
CA GLU A 303 4.92 -11.98 5.43
C GLU A 303 4.61 -11.39 6.83
N ARG A 304 5.01 -12.09 7.89
CA ARG A 304 4.87 -11.70 9.30
C ARG A 304 6.03 -10.84 9.80
N CYS A 305 7.05 -10.61 8.97
CA CYS A 305 8.16 -9.72 9.25
C CYS A 305 7.87 -8.28 8.80
N TYR A 306 8.44 -7.32 9.51
CA TYR A 306 8.48 -5.92 9.09
C TYR A 306 9.76 -5.24 9.57
N THR A 307 10.23 -4.26 8.81
CA THR A 307 11.30 -3.36 9.27
C THR A 307 10.68 -2.22 10.09
N TRP A 308 11.44 -1.70 11.04
CA TRP A 308 11.02 -0.56 11.86
C TRP A 308 12.20 0.37 12.10
N ILE A 309 11.90 1.67 12.22
CA ILE A 309 12.87 2.72 12.52
C ILE A 309 12.28 3.67 13.57
N ALA A 310 13.11 4.10 14.52
CA ALA A 310 12.76 5.02 15.60
C ALA A 310 13.88 6.04 15.88
N PRO A 311 13.53 7.33 16.13
CA PRO A 311 14.49 8.31 16.62
C PRO A 311 14.82 8.12 18.12
N PRO A 312 15.81 8.85 18.66
CA PRO A 312 16.42 8.54 19.96
C PRO A 312 15.68 9.16 21.17
N ASN A 313 14.50 9.74 20.99
CA ASN A 313 13.77 10.54 21.99
C ASN A 313 14.65 11.61 22.68
N ARG A 314 15.43 12.33 21.88
CA ARG A 314 16.34 13.40 22.30
C ARG A 314 16.09 14.64 21.46
N THR A 315 15.70 15.74 22.09
CA THR A 315 15.49 17.04 21.43
C THR A 315 16.76 17.87 21.35
N GLU A 316 17.70 17.65 22.25
CA GLU A 316 18.97 18.37 22.29
C GLU A 316 19.92 17.77 21.26
N GLY A 317 20.35 18.58 20.31
CA GLY A 317 21.32 18.17 19.30
C GLY A 317 20.76 17.34 18.15
N VAL A 318 19.67 16.59 18.31
CA VAL A 318 19.06 15.74 17.26
C VAL A 318 17.78 16.39 16.74
N LYS A 319 17.84 17.06 15.58
CA LYS A 319 16.68 17.73 14.99
C LYS A 319 15.75 16.73 14.30
N ALA A 320 16.31 15.87 13.45
CA ALA A 320 15.55 14.84 12.74
C ALA A 320 16.41 13.71 12.20
N VAL A 321 15.73 12.61 11.87
CA VAL A 321 16.24 11.48 11.10
C VAL A 321 15.38 11.32 9.85
N TYR A 322 16.01 11.06 8.72
CA TYR A 322 15.38 10.88 7.43
C TYR A 322 15.63 9.45 6.92
N ILE A 323 14.60 8.83 6.36
CA ILE A 323 14.69 7.51 5.72
C ILE A 323 14.26 7.69 4.26
N ASP A 324 15.21 7.42 3.36
CA ASP A 324 15.02 7.45 1.90
C ASP A 324 14.33 6.16 1.46
N ARG A 325 15.01 5.02 1.69
CA ARG A 325 14.56 3.71 1.22
C ARG A 325 15.02 2.56 2.10
N ILE A 326 14.40 1.41 1.88
CA ILE A 326 14.85 0.11 2.34
C ILE A 326 15.03 -0.74 1.10
N PHE A 327 16.15 -1.44 0.97
CA PHE A 327 16.31 -2.38 -0.13
C PHE A 327 16.90 -3.68 0.35
N LEU A 328 16.59 -4.74 -0.39
CA LEU A 328 16.92 -6.10 -0.03
C LEU A 328 17.63 -6.78 -1.19
N ILE A 329 18.65 -7.56 -0.87
CA ILE A 329 19.38 -8.38 -1.83
C ILE A 329 19.15 -9.85 -1.47
N ARG A 330 18.77 -10.64 -2.45
CA ARG A 330 18.57 -12.08 -2.30
C ARG A 330 19.93 -12.76 -2.17
N GLU A 331 20.13 -13.52 -1.10
CA GLU A 331 21.29 -14.40 -1.01
C GLU A 331 21.07 -15.65 -1.89
N LYS A 332 22.16 -16.12 -2.49
CA LYS A 332 22.17 -17.31 -3.36
C LYS A 332 22.18 -18.61 -2.57
#